data_AF-A0A2Z6R9J7-F1
#
_entry.id   AF-A0A2Z6R9J7-F1
#
_cell.length_a   1.000
_cell.length_b   1.000
_cell.length_c   1.000
_cell.angle_alpha   90.00
_cell.angle_beta   90.00
_cell.angle_gamma   90.00
#
_symmetry.space_group_name_H-M   'P 1'
#
loop_
_entity.id
_entity.type
_entity.pdbx_description
1 polymer ?
#
loop_
_entity_poly.entity_id
_entity_poly.type
_entity_poly.pdbx_seq_one_letter_code
_entity_poly.pdbx_strand_id
1 'polypeptide(L)'
;MMLKKIFFYIDFFASFETQNLSIKNLPSINVIPEWSNVVSAKGGANNNTLFICGGGEGGIVYTLNPQNNLWTIPKISGQVPPQPFLFNMRGTMDNNGIMYFWDGIGSNMLILDTIKLIWKKGSSLGAPNYGHDCAATLLPDNKIKQVYIYDTVNDNWSTKMTSGTVPPTRHGLSAVLGLDGQRVIVFGGFENIITSNLSSQNQLYESNLIKFEWLIPKISGQTPSYRAFHSANIIENYM
;
A
#
# COMPACT_ATOMS: atom_id res chain seq x y z
N MET A 1 -13.67 17.03 21.85
CA MET A 1 -14.69 16.45 20.95
C MET A 1 -14.31 15.00 20.75
N MET A 2 -15.04 14.04 21.35
CA MET A 2 -14.73 12.61 21.15
C MET A 2 -14.99 12.27 19.68
N LEU A 3 -13.94 11.93 18.93
CA LEU A 3 -14.08 11.30 17.62
C LEU A 3 -14.89 10.02 17.83
N LYS A 4 -16.11 10.02 17.31
CA LYS A 4 -16.93 8.82 17.24
C LYS A 4 -16.12 7.82 16.41
N LYS A 5 -15.82 6.64 16.95
CA LYS A 5 -15.04 5.61 16.26
C LYS A 5 -15.92 5.00 15.19
N ILE A 6 -15.79 5.50 13.96
CA ILE A 6 -16.60 5.07 12.82
C ILE A 6 -15.84 3.94 12.11
N PHE A 7 -16.35 2.72 12.25
CA PHE A 7 -16.02 1.64 11.33
C PHE A 7 -17.14 1.56 10.29
N PHE A 8 -16.80 1.62 9.01
CA PHE A 8 -17.78 1.64 7.93
C PHE A 8 -17.30 0.78 6.76
N TYR A 9 -18.25 0.41 5.90
CA TYR A 9 -17.96 -0.20 4.62
C TYR A 9 -18.81 0.42 3.51
N ILE A 10 -18.34 0.24 2.28
CA ILE A 10 -19.05 0.59 1.06
C ILE A 10 -19.30 -0.72 0.32
N ASP A 11 -20.53 -0.90 -0.13
CA ASP A 11 -20.98 -2.11 -0.80
C ASP A 11 -20.94 -1.93 -2.31
N PHE A 12 -19.87 -2.39 -2.93
CA PHE A 12 -19.66 -2.28 -4.38
C PHE A 12 -20.39 -3.36 -5.19
N PHE A 13 -21.09 -4.30 -4.54
CA PHE A 13 -21.97 -5.25 -5.26
C PHE A 13 -23.34 -4.63 -5.60
N ALA A 14 -23.72 -3.56 -4.91
CA ALA A 14 -24.89 -2.77 -5.25
C ALA A 14 -24.53 -1.70 -6.29
N SER A 15 -25.51 -1.29 -7.10
CA SER A 15 -25.35 -0.13 -7.99
C SER A 15 -24.99 1.11 -7.16
N PHE A 16 -23.95 1.84 -7.57
CA PHE A 16 -23.48 3.04 -6.88
C PHE A 16 -23.24 4.20 -7.83
N GLU A 17 -23.31 5.42 -7.29
CA GLU A 17 -22.91 6.65 -7.98
C GLU A 17 -21.59 7.16 -7.41
N THR A 18 -20.64 7.49 -8.27
CA THR A 18 -19.29 7.92 -7.86
C THR A 18 -19.29 9.24 -7.08
N GLN A 19 -20.31 10.08 -7.27
CA GLN A 19 -20.47 11.34 -6.55
C GLN A 19 -21.15 11.19 -5.19
N ASN A 20 -21.80 10.05 -4.94
CA ASN A 20 -22.62 9.86 -3.74
C ASN A 20 -22.60 8.39 -3.29
N LEU A 21 -21.50 8.00 -2.65
CA LEU A 21 -21.32 6.62 -2.17
C LEU A 21 -22.17 6.37 -0.91
N SER A 22 -22.89 5.24 -0.91
CA SER A 22 -23.66 4.80 0.25
C SER A 22 -22.73 4.17 1.29
N ILE A 23 -22.46 4.92 2.36
CA ILE A 23 -21.61 4.47 3.49
C ILE A 23 -22.48 3.76 4.53
N LYS A 24 -22.15 2.50 4.82
CA LYS A 24 -22.81 1.70 5.85
C LYS A 24 -21.95 1.66 7.10
N ASN A 25 -22.43 2.28 8.18
CA ASN A 25 -21.76 2.28 9.48
C ASN A 25 -21.98 0.95 10.20
N LEU A 26 -20.92 0.39 10.75
CA LEU A 26 -20.98 -0.81 11.58
C LEU A 26 -20.88 -0.43 13.06
N PRO A 27 -21.65 -1.09 13.93
CA PRO A 27 -21.55 -0.88 15.37
C PRO A 27 -20.15 -1.29 15.84
N SER A 28 -19.49 -0.42 16.60
CA SER A 28 -18.13 -0.61 17.11
C SER A 28 -18.11 -1.65 18.24
N ILE A 29 -18.31 -2.92 17.91
CA ILE A 29 -18.14 -4.03 18.86
C ILE A 29 -16.64 -4.35 18.92
N ASN A 30 -16.04 -4.27 20.11
CA ASN A 30 -14.61 -4.51 20.36
C ASN A 30 -13.66 -3.56 19.62
N VAL A 31 -13.66 -2.31 20.09
CA VAL A 31 -12.83 -1.23 19.61
C VAL A 31 -11.33 -1.54 19.79
N ILE A 32 -10.60 -1.64 18.67
CA ILE A 32 -9.14 -1.61 18.66
C ILE A 32 -8.62 -0.17 18.93
N PRO A 33 -7.35 0.00 19.36
CA PRO A 33 -6.77 1.32 19.52
C PRO A 33 -6.68 2.07 18.18
N GLU A 34 -6.68 3.40 18.24
CA GLU A 34 -6.56 4.24 17.05
C GLU A 34 -5.11 4.27 16.58
N TRP A 35 -4.86 3.66 15.42
CA TRP A 35 -3.53 3.62 14.80
C TRP A 35 -3.55 4.28 13.43
N SER A 36 -2.50 5.04 13.15
CA SER A 36 -2.16 5.52 11.81
C SER A 36 -1.07 4.64 11.19
N ASN A 37 -0.91 4.74 9.88
CA ASN A 37 0.14 4.05 9.13
C ASN A 37 0.11 2.51 9.26
N VAL A 38 -1.11 1.96 9.33
CA VAL A 38 -1.35 0.52 9.29
C VAL A 38 -1.44 0.03 7.85
N VAL A 39 -1.07 -1.23 7.64
CA VAL A 39 -1.32 -1.96 6.40
C VAL A 39 -2.55 -2.83 6.61
N SER A 40 -3.48 -2.80 5.67
CA SER A 40 -4.68 -3.61 5.72
C SER A 40 -4.87 -4.42 4.45
N ALA A 41 -5.30 -5.67 4.57
CA ALA A 41 -5.58 -6.53 3.44
C ALA A 41 -6.58 -7.65 3.82
N LYS A 42 -7.31 -8.16 2.83
CA LYS A 42 -8.21 -9.30 2.99
C LYS A 42 -7.44 -10.60 2.78
N GLY A 43 -7.46 -11.50 3.75
CA GLY A 43 -6.71 -12.77 3.68
C GLY A 43 -7.32 -13.89 4.53
N GLY A 44 -6.46 -14.80 4.99
CA GLY A 44 -6.83 -16.02 5.71
C GLY A 44 -7.28 -17.15 4.77
N ALA A 45 -7.48 -18.35 5.33
CA ALA A 45 -7.76 -19.57 4.56
C ALA A 45 -8.97 -19.46 3.61
N ASN A 46 -9.97 -18.66 4.00
CA ASN A 46 -11.20 -18.47 3.22
C ASN A 46 -11.24 -17.13 2.48
N ASN A 47 -10.13 -16.39 2.47
CA ASN A 47 -10.04 -15.02 1.92
C ASN A 47 -11.22 -14.14 2.37
N ASN A 48 -11.55 -14.18 3.67
CA ASN A 48 -12.72 -13.51 4.26
C ASN A 48 -12.41 -12.91 5.62
N THR A 49 -11.15 -12.59 5.88
CA THR A 49 -10.71 -11.96 7.13
C THR A 49 -9.92 -10.71 6.77
N LEU A 50 -10.32 -9.56 7.32
CA LEU A 50 -9.55 -8.34 7.18
C LEU A 50 -8.41 -8.38 8.20
N PHE A 51 -7.18 -8.33 7.71
CA PHE A 51 -5.97 -8.17 8.52
C PHE A 51 -5.62 -6.70 8.60
N ILE A 52 -5.26 -6.23 9.79
CA ILE A 52 -4.66 -4.92 10.05
C ILE A 52 -3.34 -5.16 10.77
N CYS A 53 -2.25 -4.73 10.16
CA CYS A 53 -0.89 -4.97 10.62
C CYS A 53 -0.12 -3.65 10.72
N GLY A 54 0.68 -3.51 11.77
CA GLY A 54 1.49 -2.30 12.00
C GLY A 54 0.70 -1.18 12.69
N GLY A 55 1.36 -0.02 12.84
CA GLY A 55 0.87 1.07 13.70
C GLY A 55 0.98 0.76 15.20
N GLY A 56 1.31 1.77 16.01
CA GLY A 56 1.37 1.66 17.47
C GLY A 56 2.52 0.80 18.03
N GLU A 57 2.37 0.33 19.28
CA GLU A 57 3.36 -0.46 20.01
C GLU A 57 3.32 -1.94 19.62
N GLY A 58 4.28 -2.39 18.82
CA GLY A 58 4.77 -3.77 18.91
C GLY A 58 4.23 -4.80 17.92
N GLY A 59 3.74 -4.40 16.75
CA GLY A 59 3.50 -5.36 15.65
C GLY A 59 2.41 -6.37 15.86
N ILE A 60 1.47 -6.02 16.72
CA ILE A 60 0.23 -6.75 16.88
C ILE A 60 -0.51 -6.73 15.55
N VAL A 61 -1.01 -7.89 15.17
CA VAL A 61 -1.92 -8.04 14.03
C VAL A 61 -3.33 -8.11 14.60
N TYR A 62 -4.23 -7.30 14.07
CA TYR A 62 -5.66 -7.43 14.31
C TYR A 62 -6.32 -8.10 13.12
N THR A 63 -7.34 -8.89 13.41
CA THR A 63 -8.19 -9.49 12.39
C THR A 63 -9.65 -9.14 12.65
N LEU A 64 -10.40 -8.89 11.59
CA LEU A 64 -11.84 -8.70 11.63
C LEU A 64 -12.51 -9.75 10.75
N ASN A 65 -13.49 -10.45 11.32
CA ASN A 65 -14.43 -11.24 10.55
C ASN A 65 -15.61 -10.35 10.13
N PRO A 66 -15.79 -10.05 8.84
CA PRO A 66 -16.85 -9.15 8.35
C PRO A 66 -18.25 -9.76 8.44
N GLN A 67 -18.40 -11.08 8.61
CA GLN A 67 -19.73 -11.72 8.71
C GLN A 67 -20.39 -11.47 10.06
N ASN A 68 -19.60 -11.37 11.13
CA ASN A 68 -20.10 -11.18 12.49
C ASN A 68 -19.51 -9.95 13.19
N ASN A 69 -18.71 -9.15 12.48
CA ASN A 69 -18.05 -7.94 12.96
C ASN A 69 -17.18 -8.16 14.21
N LEU A 70 -16.55 -9.33 14.33
CA LEU A 70 -15.73 -9.68 15.49
C LEU A 70 -14.24 -9.39 15.23
N TRP A 71 -13.65 -8.56 16.09
CA TRP A 71 -12.20 -8.33 16.16
C TRP A 71 -11.51 -9.40 17.00
N THR A 72 -10.37 -9.91 16.53
CA THR A 72 -9.49 -10.81 17.29
C THR A 72 -8.01 -10.50 17.08
N ILE A 73 -7.18 -10.85 18.07
CA ILE A 73 -5.72 -10.83 17.96
C ILE A 73 -5.27 -12.29 17.73
N PRO A 74 -4.94 -12.69 16.49
CA PRO A 74 -4.45 -14.04 16.23
C PRO A 74 -3.12 -14.28 16.93
N LYS A 75 -2.91 -15.52 17.38
CA LYS A 75 -1.59 -15.98 17.82
C LYS A 75 -0.75 -16.27 16.58
N ILE A 76 0.24 -15.42 16.32
CA ILE A 76 1.16 -15.57 15.18
C ILE A 76 2.49 -16.11 15.69
N SER A 77 3.05 -17.08 14.98
CA SER A 77 4.35 -17.69 15.30
C SER A 77 5.44 -17.24 14.32
N GLY A 78 6.67 -17.74 14.48
CA GLY A 78 7.79 -17.43 13.59
C GLY A 78 8.65 -16.25 14.07
N GLN A 79 9.42 -15.67 13.15
CA GLN A 79 10.36 -14.59 13.47
C GLN A 79 9.59 -13.27 13.55
N VAL A 80 9.14 -12.93 14.77
CA VAL A 80 8.41 -11.68 15.04
C VAL A 80 9.25 -10.49 14.58
N PRO A 81 8.68 -9.55 13.80
CA PRO A 81 9.36 -8.32 13.43
C PRO A 81 9.87 -7.60 14.69
N PRO A 82 11.09 -7.06 14.71
CA PRO A 82 11.54 -6.34 15.90
C PRO A 82 10.70 -5.07 16.08
N GLN A 83 10.48 -4.65 17.33
CA GLN A 83 9.44 -3.67 17.68
C GLN A 83 9.51 -2.26 17.03
N PRO A 84 10.66 -1.69 16.62
CA PRO A 84 10.66 -0.39 15.95
C PRO A 84 10.38 -0.47 14.43
N PHE A 85 10.28 -1.66 13.83
CA PHE A 85 10.26 -1.83 12.37
C PHE A 85 8.87 -1.77 11.72
N LEU A 86 7.80 -1.51 12.48
CA LEU A 86 6.43 -1.49 11.97
C LEU A 86 5.80 -0.10 11.89
N PHE A 87 6.61 0.93 12.11
CA PHE A 87 6.23 2.31 11.83
C PHE A 87 6.45 2.61 10.34
N ASN A 88 5.41 3.12 9.67
CA ASN A 88 5.42 3.53 8.26
C ASN A 88 5.70 2.41 7.23
N MET A 89 5.39 1.16 7.56
CA MET A 89 5.42 0.06 6.60
C MET A 89 4.44 0.31 5.45
N ARG A 90 4.87 0.00 4.23
CA ARG A 90 3.98 -0.27 3.11
C ARG A 90 3.85 -1.77 2.97
N GLY A 91 2.67 -2.25 2.62
CA GLY A 91 2.49 -3.67 2.38
C GLY A 91 1.46 -3.95 1.32
N THR A 92 1.61 -5.14 0.75
CA THR A 92 0.76 -5.70 -0.30
C THR A 92 0.50 -7.17 0.01
N MET A 93 -0.51 -7.75 -0.61
CA MET A 93 -0.83 -9.17 -0.48
C MET A 93 -0.86 -9.83 -1.85
N ASP A 94 -0.31 -11.04 -1.94
CA ASP A 94 -0.46 -11.88 -3.12
C ASP A 94 -1.78 -12.68 -3.12
N ASN A 95 -2.03 -13.39 -4.22
CA ASN A 95 -3.24 -14.21 -4.37
C ASN A 95 -3.24 -15.48 -3.48
N ASN A 96 -2.11 -15.82 -2.86
CA ASN A 96 -1.97 -16.96 -1.95
C ASN A 96 -2.21 -16.58 -0.49
N GLY A 97 -2.56 -15.33 -0.21
CA GLY A 97 -2.76 -14.83 1.16
C GLY A 97 -1.46 -14.55 1.89
N ILE A 98 -0.36 -14.33 1.18
CA ILE A 98 0.91 -13.92 1.75
C ILE A 98 1.01 -12.40 1.70
N MET A 99 1.16 -11.79 2.87
CA MET A 99 1.39 -10.34 2.99
C MET A 99 2.89 -10.06 3.02
N TYR A 100 3.30 -9.04 2.27
CA TYR A 100 4.67 -8.56 2.18
C TYR A 100 4.72 -7.13 2.70
N PHE A 101 5.69 -6.83 3.55
CA PHE A 101 5.85 -5.51 4.14
C PHE A 101 7.28 -5.02 3.99
N TRP A 102 7.41 -3.75 3.63
CA TRP A 102 8.67 -3.08 3.47
C TRP A 102 8.57 -1.63 3.95
N ASP A 103 9.58 -1.16 4.67
CA ASP A 103 9.63 0.16 5.32
C ASP A 103 10.18 1.24 4.40
N GLY A 104 10.68 0.85 3.24
CA GLY A 104 11.45 1.74 2.40
C GLY A 104 12.85 2.03 2.95
N ILE A 105 13.32 1.31 3.97
CA ILE A 105 14.59 1.57 4.66
C ILE A 105 15.37 0.26 4.80
N GLY A 106 16.37 0.11 3.95
CA GLY A 106 17.23 -1.05 3.98
C GLY A 106 16.54 -2.30 3.47
N SER A 107 17.13 -3.44 3.83
CA SER A 107 16.97 -4.67 3.06
C SER A 107 15.98 -5.68 3.65
N ASN A 108 15.25 -5.31 4.70
CA ASN A 108 14.43 -6.27 5.42
C ASN A 108 13.02 -6.32 4.82
N MET A 109 12.71 -7.41 4.11
CA MET A 109 11.33 -7.76 3.78
C MET A 109 10.71 -8.54 4.94
N LEU A 110 9.54 -8.13 5.41
CA LEU A 110 8.76 -8.91 6.36
C LEU A 110 7.61 -9.59 5.62
N ILE A 111 7.34 -10.85 5.97
CA ILE A 111 6.35 -11.67 5.28
C ILE A 111 5.43 -12.31 6.31
N LEU A 112 4.13 -12.12 6.18
CA LEU A 112 3.10 -12.81 6.97
C LEU A 112 2.34 -13.78 6.09
N ASP A 113 2.43 -15.07 6.41
CA ASP A 113 1.53 -16.08 5.88
C ASP A 113 0.20 -15.99 6.65
N THR A 114 -0.84 -15.43 6.03
CA THR A 114 -2.13 -15.21 6.72
C THR A 114 -2.95 -16.49 6.90
N ILE A 115 -2.61 -17.56 6.19
CA ILE A 115 -3.26 -18.86 6.30
C ILE A 115 -2.66 -19.63 7.47
N LYS A 116 -1.32 -19.69 7.53
CA LYS A 116 -0.59 -20.41 8.59
C LYS A 116 -0.39 -19.58 9.85
N LEU A 117 -0.60 -18.26 9.77
CA LEU A 117 -0.32 -17.29 10.84
C LEU A 117 1.14 -17.38 11.30
N ILE A 118 2.07 -17.23 10.35
CA ILE A 118 3.52 -17.29 10.60
C ILE A 118 4.22 -16.08 9.98
N TRP A 119 5.00 -15.38 10.80
CA TRP A 119 5.96 -14.37 10.35
C TRP A 119 7.25 -15.00 9.83
N LYS A 120 7.73 -14.48 8.71
CA LYS A 120 9.01 -14.83 8.09
C LYS A 120 9.77 -13.57 7.71
N LYS A 121 11.09 -13.67 7.75
CA LYS A 121 11.97 -12.69 7.15
C LYS A 121 12.21 -13.08 5.68
N GLY A 122 11.91 -12.17 4.76
CA GLY A 122 12.28 -12.30 3.36
C GLY A 122 13.74 -11.88 3.12
N SER A 123 14.25 -12.25 1.96
CA SER A 123 15.62 -12.02 1.56
C SER A 123 15.98 -10.53 1.44
N SER A 124 17.20 -10.22 1.84
CA SER A 124 17.88 -8.94 1.62
C SER A 124 18.71 -8.92 0.34
N LEU A 125 18.78 -10.02 -0.40
CA LEU A 125 19.63 -10.14 -1.58
C LEU A 125 19.14 -9.20 -2.68
N GLY A 126 20.00 -8.27 -3.11
CA GLY A 126 19.70 -7.28 -4.15
C GLY A 126 18.84 -6.10 -3.68
N ALA A 127 18.56 -5.98 -2.38
CA ALA A 127 17.62 -5.00 -1.87
C ALA A 127 18.13 -3.54 -2.04
N PRO A 128 17.23 -2.58 -2.28
CA PRO A 128 17.57 -1.16 -2.26
C PRO A 128 18.17 -0.72 -0.93
N ASN A 129 19.19 0.13 -0.97
CA ASN A 129 19.84 0.70 0.23
C ASN A 129 19.67 2.22 0.30
N TYR A 130 18.45 2.70 0.08
CA TYR A 130 18.09 4.13 0.19
C TYR A 130 17.01 4.27 1.25
N GLY A 131 17.14 5.26 2.14
CA GLY A 131 16.30 5.43 3.34
C GLY A 131 14.89 5.99 3.10
N HIS A 132 14.18 6.18 4.22
CA HIS A 132 12.76 6.49 4.41
C HIS A 132 11.99 7.19 3.26
N ASP A 133 10.73 6.75 3.09
CA ASP A 133 9.66 7.37 2.29
C ASP A 133 9.94 7.54 0.79
N CYS A 134 10.66 6.60 0.19
CA CYS A 134 10.89 6.60 -1.26
C CYS A 134 9.74 5.94 -2.03
N ALA A 135 9.01 6.74 -2.81
CA ALA A 135 8.78 6.40 -4.21
C ALA A 135 9.76 7.26 -5.04
N ALA A 136 10.92 6.65 -5.36
CA ALA A 136 12.04 7.17 -6.17
C ALA A 136 12.86 8.36 -5.59
N THR A 137 14.18 8.38 -5.87
CA THR A 137 15.09 9.53 -5.66
C THR A 137 16.00 9.75 -6.90
N LEU A 138 16.56 10.95 -7.09
CA LEU A 138 17.23 11.43 -8.31
C LEU A 138 18.78 11.33 -8.23
N LEU A 139 19.45 10.85 -9.29
CA LEU A 139 20.90 10.98 -9.49
C LEU A 139 21.23 12.14 -10.46
N PRO A 140 22.36 12.84 -10.28
CA PRO A 140 22.78 13.93 -11.16
C PRO A 140 23.64 13.40 -12.34
N ASP A 141 22.98 12.82 -13.34
CA ASP A 141 23.36 12.82 -14.75
C ASP A 141 22.21 12.21 -15.58
N ASN A 142 22.11 12.56 -16.87
CA ASN A 142 20.87 12.52 -17.65
C ASN A 142 20.22 11.12 -17.85
N LYS A 143 19.34 10.79 -16.89
CA LYS A 143 18.18 9.87 -16.89
C LYS A 143 18.45 8.36 -16.83
N ILE A 144 18.57 7.88 -15.60
CA ILE A 144 18.22 6.50 -15.22
C ILE A 144 17.32 6.57 -13.99
N LYS A 145 16.05 6.19 -14.13
CA LYS A 145 15.17 5.99 -12.97
C LYS A 145 14.84 4.52 -12.89
N GLN A 146 14.95 3.93 -11.70
CA GLN A 146 14.81 2.50 -11.49
C GLN A 146 13.52 2.18 -10.74
N VAL A 147 12.96 1.01 -11.01
CA VAL A 147 11.96 0.37 -10.14
C VAL A 147 12.60 -0.84 -9.49
N TYR A 148 12.31 -1.01 -8.19
CA TYR A 148 12.73 -2.17 -7.42
C TYR A 148 11.60 -3.20 -7.45
N ILE A 149 11.95 -4.44 -7.74
CA ILE A 149 11.01 -5.55 -7.86
C ILE A 149 11.45 -6.61 -6.87
N TYR A 150 10.53 -7.02 -6.01
CA TYR A 150 10.73 -8.18 -5.16
C TYR A 150 10.07 -9.39 -5.81
N ASP A 151 10.88 -10.38 -6.18
CA ASP A 151 10.41 -11.65 -6.72
C ASP A 151 9.98 -12.56 -5.56
N THR A 152 8.67 -12.77 -5.45
CA THR A 152 8.07 -13.57 -4.39
C THR A 152 8.30 -15.07 -4.53
N VAL A 153 8.66 -15.55 -5.73
CA VAL A 153 8.96 -16.96 -6.01
C VAL A 153 10.41 -17.27 -5.68
N ASN A 154 11.31 -16.41 -6.13
CA ASN A 154 12.76 -16.60 -5.95
C ASN A 154 13.31 -15.95 -4.68
N ASP A 155 12.47 -15.24 -3.92
CA ASP A 155 12.84 -14.53 -2.68
C ASP A 155 14.10 -13.66 -2.88
N ASN A 156 14.02 -12.72 -3.81
CA ASN A 156 15.11 -11.77 -4.06
C ASN A 156 14.60 -10.44 -4.61
N TRP A 157 15.44 -9.43 -4.49
CA TRP A 157 15.21 -8.14 -5.10
C TRP A 157 15.99 -8.02 -6.40
N SER A 158 15.37 -7.35 -7.36
CA SER A 158 16.01 -6.94 -8.61
C SER A 158 15.63 -5.52 -8.96
N THR A 159 16.40 -4.91 -9.86
CA THR A 159 16.13 -3.57 -10.39
C THR A 159 15.81 -3.63 -11.87
N LYS A 160 14.88 -2.78 -12.28
CA LYS A 160 14.60 -2.52 -13.70
C LYS A 160 14.74 -1.05 -14.00
N MET A 161 15.40 -0.82 -15.12
CA MET A 161 15.58 0.50 -15.71
C MET A 161 14.25 0.97 -16.27
N THR A 162 13.89 2.21 -16.00
CA THR A 162 12.68 2.82 -16.53
C THR A 162 12.97 3.93 -17.51
N SER A 163 12.02 4.17 -18.40
CA SER A 163 12.08 5.18 -19.45
C SER A 163 10.78 5.99 -19.51
N GLY A 164 10.70 6.94 -20.45
CA GLY A 164 9.50 7.77 -20.64
C GLY A 164 9.40 8.96 -19.67
N THR A 165 8.16 9.35 -19.37
CA THR A 165 7.83 10.50 -18.51
C THR A 165 7.76 10.08 -17.06
N VAL A 166 8.92 9.74 -16.50
CA VAL A 166 9.00 9.20 -15.16
C VAL A 166 8.64 10.26 -14.10
N PRO A 167 7.80 9.95 -13.11
CA PRO A 167 7.42 10.89 -12.05
C PRO A 167 8.64 11.46 -11.31
N PRO A 168 8.57 12.71 -10.84
CA PRO A 168 9.56 13.25 -9.90
C PRO A 168 9.45 12.54 -8.55
N THR A 169 10.51 12.62 -7.75
CA THR A 169 10.53 12.14 -6.37
C THR A 169 9.38 12.73 -5.57
N ARG A 170 8.58 11.88 -4.92
CA ARG A 170 7.41 12.29 -4.15
C ARG A 170 7.21 11.42 -2.93
N HIS A 171 6.66 12.04 -1.89
CA HIS A 171 6.26 11.35 -0.66
C HIS A 171 4.73 11.24 -0.57
N GLY A 172 4.25 10.20 0.10
CA GLY A 172 2.82 10.01 0.36
C GLY A 172 1.99 9.68 -0.89
N LEU A 173 2.61 9.13 -1.94
CA LEU A 173 1.92 8.58 -3.12
C LEU A 173 1.07 7.36 -2.76
N SER A 174 0.04 7.11 -3.56
CA SER A 174 -0.60 5.80 -3.67
C SER A 174 -0.16 5.10 -4.96
N ALA A 175 -0.18 3.78 -4.97
CA ALA A 175 0.14 2.96 -6.14
C ALA A 175 -0.81 1.76 -6.18
N VAL A 176 -1.34 1.44 -7.36
CA VAL A 176 -2.25 0.31 -7.58
C VAL A 176 -1.88 -0.44 -8.86
N LEU A 177 -2.10 -1.76 -8.88
CA LEU A 177 -1.93 -2.60 -10.06
C LEU A 177 -3.21 -2.57 -10.90
N GLY A 178 -3.12 -2.18 -12.16
CA GLY A 178 -4.24 -2.25 -13.11
C GLY A 178 -4.82 -3.67 -13.18
N LEU A 179 -6.13 -3.78 -13.39
CA LEU A 179 -6.81 -5.10 -13.48
C LEU A 179 -6.28 -5.99 -14.61
N ASP A 180 -5.64 -5.39 -15.61
CA ASP A 180 -4.95 -6.09 -16.70
C ASP A 180 -3.62 -6.75 -16.27
N GLY A 181 -3.15 -6.49 -15.05
CA GLY A 181 -1.89 -6.99 -14.50
C GLY A 181 -0.63 -6.43 -15.19
N GLN A 182 -0.78 -5.41 -16.05
CA GLN A 182 0.27 -4.97 -16.97
C GLN A 182 0.74 -3.55 -16.72
N ARG A 183 0.10 -2.82 -15.80
CA ARG A 183 0.46 -1.45 -15.46
C ARG A 183 0.31 -1.15 -13.98
N VAL A 184 1.16 -0.26 -13.50
CA VAL A 184 1.03 0.36 -12.18
C VAL A 184 0.61 1.81 -12.36
N ILE A 185 -0.45 2.20 -11.66
CA ILE A 185 -0.96 3.57 -11.64
C ILE A 185 -0.53 4.19 -10.31
N VAL A 186 0.10 5.36 -10.36
CA VAL A 186 0.50 6.12 -9.16
C VAL A 186 -0.18 7.48 -9.13
N PHE A 187 -0.67 7.87 -7.95
CA PHE A 187 -1.44 9.10 -7.80
C PHE A 187 -1.03 9.92 -6.56
N GLY A 188 -1.01 11.25 -6.75
CA GLY A 188 -0.90 12.26 -5.69
C GLY A 188 0.53 12.54 -5.22
N GLY A 189 0.68 12.64 -3.89
CA GLY A 189 1.94 12.93 -3.22
C GLY A 189 2.41 14.39 -3.35
N PHE A 190 3.53 14.70 -2.72
CA PHE A 190 4.19 16.02 -2.80
C PHE A 190 5.70 15.86 -2.99
N GLU A 191 6.33 16.86 -3.62
CA GLU A 191 7.74 16.79 -4.04
C GLU A 191 8.71 17.30 -2.98
N ASN A 192 8.33 18.30 -2.16
CA ASN A 192 9.22 18.89 -1.16
C ASN A 192 8.56 18.93 0.22
N ILE A 193 9.17 18.24 1.19
CA ILE A 193 8.75 18.18 2.61
C ILE A 193 8.76 19.58 3.24
N ILE A 194 9.67 20.47 2.83
CA ILE A 194 9.88 21.77 3.49
C ILE A 194 8.76 22.76 3.17
N THR A 195 8.25 22.76 1.94
CA THR A 195 7.21 23.71 1.52
C THR A 195 5.82 23.10 1.51
N SER A 196 5.69 21.77 1.68
CA SER A 196 4.43 21.03 1.47
C SER A 196 3.72 21.42 0.16
N ASN A 197 4.49 21.92 -0.82
CA ASN A 197 3.91 22.54 -1.98
C ASN A 197 3.42 21.42 -2.89
N LEU A 198 2.10 21.28 -2.98
CA LEU A 198 1.44 20.31 -3.84
C LEU A 198 1.52 20.71 -5.32
N SER A 199 2.37 21.66 -5.71
CA SER A 199 2.37 22.34 -7.01
C SER A 199 2.98 21.56 -8.17
N SER A 200 2.59 20.31 -8.37
CA SER A 200 3.04 19.57 -9.55
C SER A 200 1.93 19.47 -10.59
N GLN A 201 2.14 19.96 -11.81
CA GLN A 201 1.11 19.96 -12.85
C GLN A 201 0.48 18.59 -13.15
N ASN A 202 1.19 17.49 -12.87
CA ASN A 202 0.69 16.13 -13.06
C ASN A 202 0.76 15.33 -11.76
N GLN A 203 -0.40 14.81 -11.34
CA GLN A 203 -0.55 13.97 -10.15
C GLN A 203 -0.68 12.49 -10.46
N LEU A 204 -0.91 12.13 -11.73
CA LEU A 204 -1.20 10.78 -12.17
C LEU A 204 -0.12 10.34 -13.16
N TYR A 205 0.46 9.18 -12.90
CA TYR A 205 1.41 8.54 -13.80
C TYR A 205 1.07 7.06 -13.92
N GLU A 206 1.37 6.49 -15.08
CA GLU A 206 1.20 5.08 -15.36
C GLU A 206 2.54 4.49 -15.79
N SER A 207 2.90 3.32 -15.25
CA SER A 207 4.07 2.54 -15.65
C SER A 207 3.63 1.26 -16.32
N ASN A 208 4.09 1.03 -17.55
CA ASN A 208 3.92 -0.25 -18.23
C ASN A 208 4.90 -1.28 -17.66
N LEU A 209 4.42 -2.41 -17.15
CA LEU A 209 5.24 -3.44 -16.50
C LEU A 209 6.00 -4.35 -17.48
N ILE A 210 5.68 -4.32 -18.77
CA ILE A 210 6.38 -5.09 -19.80
C ILE A 210 7.62 -4.31 -20.26
N LYS A 211 7.45 -3.03 -20.55
CA LYS A 211 8.50 -2.15 -21.09
C LYS A 211 9.20 -1.29 -20.04
N PHE A 212 8.65 -1.21 -18.83
CA PHE A 212 9.10 -0.30 -17.77
C PHE A 212 9.13 1.17 -18.24
N GLU A 213 8.12 1.56 -19.01
CA GLU A 213 7.97 2.91 -19.55
C GLU A 213 6.88 3.66 -18.81
N TRP A 214 7.20 4.87 -18.34
CA TRP A 214 6.27 5.76 -17.67
C TRP A 214 5.61 6.73 -18.65
N LEU A 215 4.33 7.00 -18.44
CA LEU A 215 3.59 8.01 -19.17
C LEU A 215 2.67 8.80 -18.24
N ILE A 216 2.27 9.98 -18.69
CA ILE A 216 1.16 10.73 -18.11
C ILE A 216 -0.08 10.37 -18.91
N PRO A 217 -1.06 9.67 -18.33
CA PRO A 217 -2.26 9.29 -19.05
C PRO A 217 -3.09 10.53 -19.38
N LYS A 218 -3.79 10.48 -20.51
CA LYS A 218 -4.78 11.52 -20.85
C LYS A 218 -6.01 11.32 -19.97
N ILE A 219 -6.32 12.33 -19.16
CA ILE A 219 -7.50 12.34 -18.30
C ILE A 219 -8.52 13.37 -18.81
N SER A 220 -9.79 13.08 -18.56
CA SER A 220 -10.93 13.97 -18.85
C SER A 220 -11.86 14.03 -17.65
N GLY A 221 -12.65 15.09 -17.54
CA GLY A 221 -13.56 15.30 -16.42
C GLY A 221 -12.89 16.01 -15.25
N GLN A 222 -13.53 15.96 -14.08
CA GLN A 222 -13.06 16.64 -12.88
C GLN A 222 -11.92 15.86 -12.24
N THR A 223 -10.73 16.45 -12.20
CA THR A 223 -9.57 15.86 -11.51
C THR A 223 -9.71 16.05 -10.01
N PRO A 224 -9.44 15.03 -9.17
CA PRO A 224 -9.44 15.19 -7.73
C PRO A 224 -8.46 16.28 -7.29
N SER A 225 -8.76 16.93 -6.16
CA SER A 225 -7.82 17.86 -5.54
C SER A 225 -6.52 17.15 -5.12
N TYR A 226 -5.46 17.94 -5.08
CA TYR A 226 -4.16 17.49 -4.62
C TYR A 226 -4.22 16.85 -3.23
N ARG A 227 -3.56 15.70 -3.07
CA ARG A 227 -3.58 14.91 -1.83
C ARG A 227 -2.33 14.04 -1.70
N ALA A 228 -1.96 13.77 -0.46
CA ALA A 228 -0.86 12.90 -0.07
C ALA A 228 -1.26 12.07 1.15
N PHE A 229 -0.48 11.03 1.46
CA PHE A 229 -0.72 10.10 2.57
C PHE A 229 -2.09 9.43 2.52
N HIS A 230 -2.64 9.28 1.32
CA HIS A 230 -3.90 8.61 1.07
C HIS A 230 -3.66 7.15 0.66
N SER A 231 -4.71 6.35 0.74
CA SER A 231 -4.76 5.01 0.17
C SER A 231 -5.57 5.02 -1.12
N ALA A 232 -5.27 4.10 -2.03
CA ALA A 232 -6.05 3.86 -3.24
C ALA A 232 -6.24 2.36 -3.43
N ASN A 233 -7.32 1.97 -4.07
CA ASN A 233 -7.63 0.59 -4.46
C ASN A 233 -8.27 0.62 -5.84
N ILE A 234 -8.24 -0.49 -6.57
CA ILE A 234 -8.98 -0.61 -7.83
C ILE A 234 -10.20 -1.49 -7.63
N ILE A 235 -11.35 -1.00 -8.09
CA ILE A 235 -12.62 -1.69 -8.09
C ILE A 235 -13.24 -1.51 -9.47
N GLU A 236 -13.34 -2.60 -10.22
CA GLU A 236 -13.80 -2.57 -11.61
C GLU A 236 -13.04 -1.52 -12.43
N ASN A 237 -13.76 -0.52 -12.99
CA ASN A 237 -13.19 0.54 -13.80
C ASN A 237 -12.80 1.79 -12.99
N TYR A 238 -12.76 1.69 -11.66
CA TYR A 238 -12.54 2.81 -10.75
C TYR A 238 -11.28 2.60 -9.90
N MET A 239 -10.59 3.70 -9.61
CA MET A 239 -9.49 3.82 -8.65
C MET A 239 -9.83 4.89 -7.61
#